data_AF-A0A841U1U3-F1
#
_entry.id   AF-A0A841U1U3-F1
#
_cell.length_a   1.000
_cell.length_b   1.000
_cell.length_c   1.000
_cell.angle_alpha   90.00
_cell.angle_beta   90.00
_cell.angle_gamma   90.00
#
_symmetry.space_group_name_H-M   'P 1'
#
loop_
_entity.id
_entity.type
_entity.pdbx_description
1 polymer ?
#
loop_
_entity_poly.entity_id
_entity_poly.type
_entity_poly.pdbx_seq_one_letter_code
_entity_poly.pdbx_strand_id
1 'polypeptide(L)'
;MRLSDFYKDLFEEAFCKFEPVWEADAPSPAEYRWSKANYPFREQFQIVHSEDGHPVLLFSFLLPEPYLDSTIFEEVKSYESSYGLSLIVMERTLRLVAKQPAENMRESILGFIHQARSEVMDILDRVAKRARGQRSRPSAPCS
;
A
#
# COMPACT_ATOMS: atom_id res chain seq x y z
N MET A 1 2.69 -6.13 -27.40
CA MET A 1 2.92 -6.27 -25.94
C MET A 1 2.50 -4.98 -25.30
N ARG A 2 1.55 -5.00 -24.35
CA ARG A 2 1.19 -3.79 -23.60
C ARG A 2 2.29 -3.50 -22.58
N LEU A 3 2.48 -2.23 -22.22
CA LEU A 3 3.50 -1.86 -21.24
C LEU A 3 3.23 -2.49 -19.86
N SER A 4 1.96 -2.67 -19.51
CA SER A 4 1.50 -3.47 -18.37
C SER A 4 2.04 -4.90 -18.35
N ASP A 5 2.11 -5.55 -19.51
CA ASP A 5 2.54 -6.95 -19.64
C ASP A 5 4.05 -7.04 -19.35
N PHE A 6 4.80 -6.04 -19.84
CA PHE A 6 6.23 -5.91 -19.53
C PHE A 6 6.48 -5.75 -18.02
N TYR A 7 5.75 -4.85 -17.34
CA TYR A 7 5.91 -4.68 -15.89
C TYR A 7 5.45 -5.89 -15.08
N LYS A 8 4.43 -6.62 -15.56
CA LYS A 8 4.00 -7.89 -14.98
C LYS A 8 5.14 -8.91 -15.03
N ASP A 9 5.70 -9.14 -16.21
CA ASP A 9 6.76 -10.14 -16.40
C ASP A 9 8.02 -9.75 -15.59
N LEU A 10 8.34 -8.46 -15.54
CA LEU A 10 9.44 -7.94 -14.72
C LEU A 10 9.18 -8.13 -13.21
N PHE A 11 7.93 -7.96 -12.75
CA PHE A 11 7.56 -8.25 -11.37
C PHE A 11 7.69 -9.75 -11.06
N GLU A 12 7.12 -10.60 -11.91
CA GLU A 12 7.13 -12.06 -11.74
C GLU A 12 8.55 -12.63 -11.72
N GLU A 13 9.43 -12.16 -12.60
CA GLU A 13 10.82 -12.57 -12.59
C GLU A 13 11.54 -12.14 -11.30
N ALA A 14 11.27 -10.91 -10.85
CA ALA A 14 11.90 -10.36 -9.68
C ALA A 14 11.46 -11.08 -8.40
N PHE A 15 10.16 -11.22 -8.14
CA PHE A 15 9.74 -11.81 -6.88
C PHE A 15 10.01 -13.32 -6.81
N CYS A 16 9.98 -14.06 -7.93
CA CYS A 16 10.38 -15.48 -7.93
C CYS A 16 11.80 -15.68 -7.38
N LYS A 17 12.69 -14.69 -7.54
CA LYS A 17 14.07 -14.73 -7.05
C LYS A 17 14.21 -14.20 -5.61
N PHE A 18 13.46 -13.15 -5.25
CA PHE A 18 13.71 -12.39 -4.01
C PHE A 18 12.60 -12.49 -2.95
N GLU A 19 11.35 -12.68 -3.33
CA GLU A 19 10.20 -12.80 -2.43
C GLU A 19 9.19 -13.85 -2.96
N PRO A 20 9.47 -15.17 -2.91
CA PRO A 20 8.65 -16.22 -3.56
C PRO A 20 7.32 -16.53 -2.83
N VAL A 21 6.80 -15.56 -2.09
CA VAL A 21 5.59 -15.67 -1.25
C VAL A 21 4.43 -14.81 -1.76
N TRP A 22 4.63 -14.12 -2.89
CA TRP A 22 3.56 -13.42 -3.59
C TRP A 22 2.70 -14.42 -4.36
N GLU A 23 1.40 -14.36 -4.12
CA GLU A 23 0.40 -15.17 -4.80
C GLU A 23 -0.33 -14.31 -5.83
N ALA A 24 -0.36 -14.75 -7.09
CA ALA A 24 -1.13 -14.08 -8.12
C ALA A 24 -2.63 -14.25 -7.85
N ASP A 25 -3.35 -13.13 -7.82
CA ASP A 25 -4.81 -13.15 -7.75
C ASP A 25 -5.40 -13.46 -9.13
N ALA A 26 -6.73 -13.72 -9.20
CA ALA A 26 -7.39 -14.02 -10.46
C ALA A 26 -7.17 -12.90 -11.49
N PRO A 27 -6.77 -13.22 -12.73
CA PRO A 27 -6.42 -12.22 -13.73
C PRO A 27 -7.65 -11.40 -14.13
N SER A 28 -7.46 -10.08 -14.25
CA SER A 28 -8.48 -9.15 -14.74
C SER A 28 -7.99 -8.51 -16.04
N PRO A 29 -8.89 -8.23 -17.02
CA PRO A 29 -8.52 -7.48 -18.21
C PRO A 29 -8.01 -6.05 -17.92
N ALA A 30 -8.32 -5.52 -16.74
CA ALA A 30 -8.02 -4.14 -16.33
C ALA A 30 -6.86 -4.04 -15.33
N GLU A 31 -6.37 -5.14 -14.77
CA GLU A 31 -5.25 -5.14 -13.83
C GLU A 31 -4.60 -6.51 -13.65
N TYR A 32 -3.32 -6.48 -13.27
CA TYR A 32 -2.64 -7.58 -12.60
C TYR A 32 -2.56 -7.30 -11.11
N ARG A 33 -2.72 -8.33 -10.29
CA ARG A 33 -2.72 -8.22 -8.83
C ARG A 33 -2.03 -9.41 -8.21
N TRP A 34 -1.22 -9.13 -7.20
CA TRP A 34 -0.60 -10.12 -6.34
C TRP A 34 -0.85 -9.75 -4.90
N SER A 35 -0.94 -10.78 -4.07
CA SER A 35 -1.21 -10.68 -2.65
C SER A 35 -0.15 -11.42 -1.86
N LYS A 36 0.20 -10.89 -0.70
CA LYS A 36 1.14 -11.52 0.23
C LYS A 36 0.59 -11.39 1.64
N ALA A 37 0.48 -12.50 2.35
CA ALA A 37 0.14 -12.49 3.77
C ALA A 37 1.29 -11.89 4.57
N ASN A 38 1.02 -10.89 5.39
CA ASN A 38 2.01 -10.25 6.25
C ASN A 38 1.37 -9.84 7.59
N TYR A 39 1.06 -10.85 8.42
CA TYR A 39 0.26 -10.69 9.65
C TYR A 39 0.75 -9.52 10.53
N PRO A 40 -0.14 -8.63 11.01
CA PRO A 40 -1.61 -8.70 10.95
C PRO A 40 -2.23 -8.15 9.66
N PHE A 41 -1.42 -7.77 8.68
CA PHE A 41 -1.86 -7.13 7.45
C PHE A 41 -1.80 -8.08 6.25
N ARG A 42 -2.37 -7.63 5.13
CA ARG A 42 -2.15 -8.23 3.81
C ARG A 42 -1.56 -7.19 2.88
N GLU A 43 -0.41 -7.49 2.31
CA GLU A 43 0.18 -6.67 1.26
C GLU A 43 -0.46 -7.02 -0.09
N GLN A 44 -0.63 -6.02 -0.93
CA GLN A 44 -1.03 -6.19 -2.31
C GLN A 44 -0.18 -5.33 -3.22
N PHE A 45 0.21 -5.91 -4.35
CA PHE A 45 0.82 -5.18 -5.46
C PHE A 45 -0.11 -5.28 -6.67
N GLN A 46 -0.32 -4.16 -7.36
CA GLN A 46 -1.12 -4.11 -8.57
C GLN A 46 -0.42 -3.33 -9.68
N ILE A 47 -0.72 -3.75 -10.90
CA ILE A 47 -0.43 -3.02 -12.12
C ILE A 47 -1.76 -2.77 -12.79
N VAL A 48 -2.23 -1.53 -12.74
CA VAL A 48 -3.51 -1.13 -13.33
C VAL A 48 -3.27 -0.58 -14.73
N HIS A 49 -4.03 -1.07 -15.69
CA HIS A 49 -3.98 -0.55 -17.05
C HIS A 49 -4.60 0.85 -17.09
N SER A 50 -3.92 1.79 -17.74
CA SER A 50 -4.42 3.16 -17.95
C SER A 50 -4.77 3.37 -19.42
N GLU A 51 -5.76 4.22 -19.68
CA GLU A 51 -6.23 4.55 -21.03
C GLU A 51 -5.18 5.32 -21.85
N ASP A 52 -4.30 6.06 -21.17
CA ASP A 52 -3.17 6.79 -21.78
C ASP A 52 -1.99 5.87 -22.15
N GLY A 53 -2.09 4.57 -21.86
CA GLY A 53 -1.08 3.56 -22.20
C GLY A 53 0.04 3.40 -21.15
N HIS A 54 0.11 4.25 -20.13
CA HIS A 54 1.10 4.14 -19.06
C HIS A 54 0.49 3.47 -17.83
N PRO A 55 0.90 2.24 -17.47
CA PRO A 55 0.31 1.57 -16.33
C PRO A 55 0.62 2.31 -15.03
N VAL A 56 -0.24 2.15 -14.04
CA VAL A 56 -0.02 2.67 -12.69
C VAL A 56 0.34 1.52 -11.77
N LEU A 57 1.44 1.65 -11.04
CA LEU A 57 1.85 0.71 -10.01
C LEU A 57 1.21 1.11 -8.69
N LEU A 58 0.60 0.14 -8.00
CA LEU A 58 0.01 0.35 -6.69
C LEU A 58 0.58 -0.68 -5.72
N PHE A 59 1.21 -0.20 -4.66
CA PHE A 59 1.50 -1.02 -3.49
C PHE A 59 0.54 -0.63 -2.37
N SER A 60 0.02 -1.62 -1.63
CA SER A 60 -0.94 -1.32 -0.59
C SER A 60 -0.95 -2.32 0.56
N PHE A 61 -1.37 -1.84 1.72
CA PHE A 61 -1.74 -2.67 2.85
C PHE A 61 -3.26 -2.67 3.02
N LEU A 62 -3.83 -3.86 3.17
CA LEU A 62 -5.17 -4.04 3.72
C LEU A 62 -5.06 -4.03 5.24
N LEU A 63 -5.71 -3.04 5.84
CA LEU A 63 -5.66 -2.75 7.26
C LEU A 63 -6.93 -3.27 7.94
N PRO A 64 -6.80 -3.87 9.13
CA PRO A 64 -7.92 -4.29 9.95
C PRO A 64 -8.89 -3.15 10.29
N GLU A 65 -10.14 -3.52 10.55
CA GLU A 65 -11.24 -2.60 10.90
C GLU A 65 -10.87 -1.52 11.95
N PRO A 66 -10.11 -1.80 13.04
CA PRO A 66 -9.77 -0.78 14.03
C PRO A 66 -9.05 0.46 13.49
N TYR A 67 -8.47 0.40 12.29
CA TYR A 67 -7.87 1.57 11.64
C TYR A 67 -8.91 2.58 11.13
N LEU A 68 -10.16 2.18 10.92
CA LEU A 68 -11.25 3.09 10.53
C LEU A 68 -11.52 4.15 11.59
N ASP A 69 -11.39 3.79 12.86
CA ASP A 69 -11.60 4.68 14.01
C ASP A 69 -10.30 5.35 14.49
N SER A 70 -9.24 5.31 13.68
CA SER A 70 -7.92 5.84 14.03
C SER A 70 -7.62 7.18 13.35
N THR A 71 -6.50 7.82 13.73
CA THR A 71 -6.03 9.06 13.11
C THR A 71 -5.36 8.85 11.74
N ILE A 72 -5.48 7.65 11.14
CA ILE A 72 -4.77 7.31 9.89
C ILE A 72 -5.11 8.25 8.73
N PHE A 73 -6.34 8.77 8.65
CA PHE A 73 -6.71 9.75 7.63
C PHE A 73 -5.93 11.07 7.77
N GLU A 74 -5.71 11.53 9.01
CA GLU A 74 -4.89 12.73 9.28
C GLU A 74 -3.42 12.47 8.97
N GLU A 75 -2.90 11.31 9.38
CA GLU A 75 -1.51 10.95 9.15
C GLU A 75 -1.22 10.85 7.66
N VAL A 76 -2.06 10.16 6.87
CA VAL A 76 -1.89 10.04 5.41
C VAL A 76 -1.98 11.41 4.72
N LYS A 77 -2.92 12.28 5.12
CA LYS A 77 -3.07 13.61 4.52
C LYS A 77 -1.87 14.53 4.77
N SER A 78 -1.20 14.36 5.91
CA SER A 78 -0.05 15.20 6.32
C SER A 78 1.31 14.58 5.99
N TYR A 79 1.34 13.33 5.51
CA TYR A 79 2.58 12.63 5.22
C TYR A 79 3.19 13.10 3.90
N GLU A 80 4.43 13.57 3.96
CA GLU A 80 5.22 13.94 2.78
C GLU A 80 5.76 12.66 2.11
N SER A 81 4.98 12.13 1.17
CA SER A 81 5.33 10.93 0.41
C SER A 81 5.96 11.29 -0.93
N SER A 82 6.87 10.42 -1.40
CA SER A 82 7.34 10.44 -2.78
C SER A 82 6.31 9.85 -3.77
N TYR A 83 5.25 9.23 -3.24
CA TYR A 83 4.19 8.56 -3.98
C TYR A 83 2.84 9.25 -3.80
N GLY A 84 1.89 8.95 -4.69
CA GLY A 84 0.50 9.33 -4.47
C GLY A 84 -0.14 8.44 -3.41
N LEU A 85 -0.24 8.93 -2.17
CA LEU A 85 -0.93 8.20 -1.11
C LEU A 85 -2.45 8.36 -1.22
N SER A 86 -3.18 7.28 -0.92
CA SER A 86 -4.64 7.31 -0.79
C SER A 86 -5.14 6.25 0.17
N LEU A 87 -6.29 6.53 0.78
CA LEU A 87 -7.05 5.59 1.60
C LEU A 87 -8.34 5.25 0.87
N ILE A 88 -8.62 3.96 0.73
CA ILE A 88 -9.85 3.45 0.14
C ILE A 88 -10.58 2.64 1.20
N VAL A 89 -11.81 3.03 1.52
CA VAL A 89 -12.68 2.28 2.43
C VAL A 89 -13.51 1.31 1.61
N MET A 90 -13.42 0.01 1.92
CA MET A 90 -14.20 -1.04 1.28
C MET A 90 -14.87 -1.89 2.36
N GLU A 91 -16.19 -1.80 2.47
CA GLU A 91 -16.97 -2.44 3.53
C GLU A 91 -16.45 -2.06 4.93
N ARG A 92 -15.72 -2.97 5.59
CA ARG A 92 -15.12 -2.80 6.92
C ARG A 92 -13.59 -2.89 6.89
N THR A 93 -13.01 -2.84 5.70
CA THR A 93 -11.55 -2.89 5.48
C THR A 93 -11.07 -1.55 4.97
N LEU A 94 -9.93 -1.10 5.47
CA LEU A 94 -9.26 0.10 4.99
C LEU A 94 -8.05 -0.31 4.15
N ARG A 95 -7.94 0.22 2.94
CA ARG A 95 -6.79 -0.01 2.06
C ARG A 95 -5.95 1.25 1.97
N LEU A 96 -4.72 1.18 2.46
CA LEU A 96 -3.73 2.25 2.31
C LEU A 96 -2.86 1.96 1.10
N VAL A 97 -2.93 2.84 0.10
CA VAL A 97 -2.32 2.67 -1.22
C VAL A 97 -1.26 3.74 -1.42
N ALA A 98 -0.07 3.32 -1.83
CA ALA A 98 0.95 4.14 -2.48
C ALA A 98 0.93 3.86 -3.98
N LYS A 99 0.75 4.90 -4.79
CA LYS A 99 0.66 4.77 -6.25
C LYS A 99 1.76 5.56 -6.97
N GLN A 100 2.27 4.99 -8.07
CA GLN A 100 3.27 5.59 -8.94
C GLN A 100 2.93 5.29 -10.40
N PRO A 101 2.72 6.30 -11.26
CA PRO A 101 2.68 6.07 -12.71
C PRO A 101 4.00 5.49 -13.18
N ALA A 102 3.95 4.44 -14.00
CA ALA A 102 5.16 3.72 -14.41
C ALA A 102 6.14 4.60 -15.21
N GLU A 103 5.64 5.59 -15.95
CA GLU A 103 6.45 6.61 -16.64
C GLU A 103 7.33 7.44 -15.69
N ASN A 104 6.92 7.57 -14.43
CA ASN A 104 7.62 8.33 -13.41
C ASN A 104 8.51 7.44 -12.53
N MET A 105 8.66 6.15 -12.86
CA MET A 105 9.58 5.28 -12.13
C MET A 105 11.03 5.68 -12.39
N ARG A 106 11.75 5.93 -11.31
CA ARG A 106 13.21 6.16 -11.32
C ARG A 106 14.01 4.98 -10.77
N GLU A 107 13.30 4.04 -10.15
CA GLU A 107 13.81 2.87 -9.45
C GLU A 107 13.34 1.57 -10.13
N SER A 108 13.84 0.42 -9.68
CA SER A 108 13.30 -0.88 -10.12
C SER A 108 11.93 -1.13 -9.49
N ILE A 109 11.17 -2.10 -10.01
CA ILE A 109 9.87 -2.48 -9.41
C ILE A 109 9.99 -2.90 -7.95
N LEU A 110 11.09 -3.58 -7.60
CA LEU A 110 11.38 -3.96 -6.23
C LEU A 110 11.77 -2.75 -5.39
N GLY A 111 12.55 -1.82 -5.95
CA GLY A 111 12.86 -0.54 -5.30
C GLY A 111 11.58 0.18 -4.90
N PHE A 112 10.65 0.34 -5.87
CA PHE A 112 9.33 0.92 -5.63
C PHE A 112 8.59 0.20 -4.50
N ILE A 113 8.48 -1.12 -4.55
CA ILE A 113 7.76 -1.89 -3.52
C ILE A 113 8.42 -1.72 -2.14
N HIS A 114 9.75 -1.80 -2.06
CA HIS A 114 10.47 -1.65 -0.80
C HIS A 114 10.29 -0.26 -0.19
N GLN A 115 10.42 0.79 -1.00
CA GLN A 115 10.30 2.15 -0.52
C GLN A 115 8.84 2.52 -0.21
N ALA A 116 7.88 2.13 -1.06
CA ALA A 116 6.45 2.27 -0.76
C ALA A 116 6.05 1.52 0.52
N ARG A 117 6.58 0.30 0.72
CA ARG A 117 6.38 -0.47 1.96
C ARG A 117 6.94 0.27 3.17
N SER A 118 8.15 0.82 3.07
CA SER A 118 8.75 1.60 4.15
C SER A 118 7.89 2.81 4.52
N GLU A 119 7.48 3.61 3.54
CA GLU A 119 6.66 4.80 3.80
C GLU A 119 5.30 4.45 4.40
N VAL A 120 4.63 3.40 3.91
CA VAL A 120 3.38 2.95 4.51
C VAL A 120 3.57 2.47 5.94
N MET A 121 4.62 1.69 6.22
CA MET A 121 4.91 1.22 7.58
C MET A 121 5.21 2.38 8.54
N ASP A 122 5.89 3.42 8.07
CA ASP A 122 6.16 4.62 8.87
C ASP A 122 4.86 5.35 9.25
N ILE A 123 3.89 5.44 8.34
CA ILE A 123 2.55 5.97 8.63
C ILE A 123 1.87 5.13 9.71
N LEU A 124 1.87 3.80 9.55
CA LEU A 124 1.23 2.89 10.50
C LEU A 124 1.86 2.97 11.89
N ASP A 125 3.17 3.13 11.99
CA ASP A 125 3.87 3.31 13.27
C ASP A 125 3.52 4.64 13.94
N ARG A 126 3.38 5.74 13.17
CA ARG A 126 2.90 7.04 13.69
C ARG A 126 1.49 6.91 14.28
N VAL A 127 0.57 6.27 13.56
CA VAL A 127 -0.79 5.98 14.05
C VAL A 127 -0.74 5.17 15.34
N ALA A 128 0.05 4.09 15.37
CA ALA A 128 0.17 3.22 16.54
C ALA A 128 0.79 3.93 17.76
N LYS A 129 1.78 4.81 17.56
CA LYS A 129 2.36 5.63 18.62
C LYS A 129 1.34 6.62 19.19
N ARG A 130 0.57 7.28 18.33
CA ARG A 130 -0.45 8.25 18.76
C ARG A 130 -1.59 7.58 19.54
N ALA A 131 -2.04 6.41 19.10
CA ALA A 131 -3.03 5.61 19.82
C ALA A 131 -2.55 5.21 21.22
N ARG A 132 -1.26 4.87 21.38
CA ARG A 132 -0.65 4.58 22.69
C ARG A 132 -0.53 5.83 23.58
N GLY A 133 -0.16 6.97 23.01
CA GLY A 133 -0.04 8.25 23.73
C GLY A 133 -1.37 8.84 24.20
N GLN A 134 -2.49 8.48 23.57
CA GLN A 134 -3.83 8.87 24.02
C GLN A 134 -4.33 8.06 25.22
N ARG A 135 -3.89 6.80 25.38
CA ARG A 135 -4.30 5.92 26.51
C ARG A 135 -3.64 6.27 27.84
N SER A 136 -2.60 7.12 27.86
CA SER A 136 -1.85 7.48 29.06
C SER A 136 -2.28 8.81 29.71
N ARG A 137 -3.32 9.48 29.22
CA ARG A 137 -3.89 10.66 29.91
C ARG A 137 -5.01 10.20 30.86
N PRO A 138 -4.81 10.22 32.18
CA PRO A 138 -5.92 10.01 33.11
C PRO A 138 -6.92 11.15 32.96
N SER A 139 -8.20 10.79 32.79
CA SER A 139 -9.32 11.73 32.90
C SER A 139 -9.24 12.41 34.27
N ALA A 140 -9.01 13.72 34.29
CA ALA A 140 -9.04 14.51 35.50
C ALA A 140 -10.39 14.27 36.21
N PRO A 141 -10.41 14.01 37.53
CA PRO A 141 -11.68 13.91 38.24
C PRO A 141 -12.36 15.28 38.19
N CYS A 142 -13.60 15.30 37.70
CA CYS A 142 -14.48 16.46 37.79
C CYS A 142 -14.60 16.86 39.27
N SER A 143 -14.40 18.15 39.52
CA SER A 143 -14.45 18.80 40.83
C SER A 143 -15.82 18.73 41.48
#